data_AF-A0A521A694-F1
#
_entry.id   AF-A0A521A694-F1
#
_cell.length_a   1.000
_cell.length_b   1.000
_cell.length_c   1.000
_cell.angle_alpha   90.00
_cell.angle_beta   90.00
_cell.angle_gamma   90.00
#
_symmetry.space_group_name_H-M   'P 1'
#
loop_
_entity.id
_entity.type
_entity.pdbx_description
1 polymer ?
#
loop_
_entity_poly.entity_id
_entity_poly.type
_entity_poly.pdbx_seq_one_letter_code
_entity_poly.pdbx_strand_id
1 'polypeptide(L)'
;MELLKLATEWAKAEVFSTRFFIFFAILFLIGSVGFWQLGKTDLAKAYIIPTLVAGLLLMTIGLGLFYTNKSRITQFESAFNSDAPSFYQSEIERSESTLKEYTVVFKVIPIFIIAAALMILFVNTPTWRAISITTIAMLIVILLVDGTAHSRIEAYHKELKLLGVEDEIKN
;
A
#
# COMPACT_ATOMS: atom_id res chain seq x y z
N MET A 1 -10.27 -7.36 26.20
CA MET A 1 -9.47 -6.10 26.13
C MET A 1 -8.24 -6.25 25.26
N GLU A 2 -7.54 -7.39 25.29
CA GLU A 2 -6.33 -7.60 24.47
C GLU A 2 -6.61 -7.61 22.97
N LEU A 3 -7.71 -8.24 22.52
CA LEU A 3 -8.13 -8.22 21.11
C LEU A 3 -8.33 -6.80 20.56
N LEU A 4 -9.08 -5.96 21.27
CA LEU A 4 -9.32 -4.57 20.86
C LEU A 4 -8.03 -3.76 20.83
N LYS A 5 -7.14 -3.96 21.82
CA LYS A 5 -5.83 -3.31 21.87
C LYS A 5 -4.97 -3.71 20.67
N LEU A 6 -4.87 -5.01 20.40
CA LEU A 6 -4.12 -5.58 19.29
C LEU A 6 -4.59 -5.03 17.94
N ALA A 7 -5.90 -5.08 17.67
CA ALA A 7 -6.49 -4.54 16.46
C ALA A 7 -6.23 -3.03 16.30
N THR A 8 -6.34 -2.28 17.39
CA THR A 8 -6.11 -0.82 17.40
C THR A 8 -4.64 -0.47 17.15
N GLU A 9 -3.70 -1.20 17.75
CA GLU A 9 -2.27 -1.00 17.55
C GLU A 9 -1.85 -1.31 16.11
N TRP A 10 -2.32 -2.42 15.56
CA TRP A 10 -2.13 -2.75 14.14
C TRP A 10 -2.67 -1.65 13.23
N ALA A 11 -3.90 -1.18 13.44
CA ALA A 11 -4.49 -0.15 12.58
C ALA A 11 -3.77 1.19 12.70
N LYS A 12 -3.27 1.57 13.89
CA LYS A 12 -2.43 2.76 14.07
C LYS A 12 -1.11 2.64 13.31
N ALA A 13 -0.49 1.46 13.31
CA ALA A 13 0.72 1.21 12.53
C ALA A 13 0.44 1.32 11.01
N GLU A 14 -0.72 0.87 10.55
CA GLU A 14 -1.12 1.07 9.15
C GLU A 14 -1.37 2.55 8.82
N VAL A 15 -2.02 3.33 9.68
CA VAL A 15 -2.17 4.79 9.45
C VAL A 15 -0.81 5.49 9.36
N PHE A 16 0.21 4.99 10.04
CA PHE A 16 1.57 5.51 9.92
C PHE A 16 2.20 5.12 8.57
N SER A 17 2.08 3.87 8.16
CA SER A 17 2.65 3.37 6.90
C SER A 17 2.06 4.06 5.66
N THR A 18 0.78 4.39 5.68
CA THR A 18 0.11 5.05 4.54
C THR A 18 0.65 6.45 4.25
N ARG A 19 1.35 7.07 5.22
CA ARG A 19 2.02 8.36 5.02
C ARG A 19 3.19 8.26 4.04
N PHE A 20 3.82 7.09 3.90
CA PHE A 20 4.88 6.90 2.91
C PHE A 20 4.33 7.04 1.49
N PHE A 21 3.14 6.51 1.20
CA PHE A 21 2.49 6.73 -0.11
C PHE A 21 2.28 8.22 -0.40
N ILE A 22 1.79 8.98 0.58
CA ILE A 22 1.59 10.44 0.45
C ILE A 22 2.92 11.15 0.23
N PHE A 23 3.96 10.78 0.98
CA PHE A 23 5.29 11.35 0.87
C PHE A 23 5.87 11.13 -0.54
N PHE A 24 5.87 9.89 -1.05
CA PHE A 24 6.33 9.62 -2.40
C PHE A 24 5.45 10.27 -3.46
N ALA A 25 4.13 10.32 -3.27
CA ALA A 25 3.23 11.04 -4.17
C ALA A 25 3.66 12.51 -4.34
N ILE A 26 3.96 13.20 -3.24
CA ILE A 26 4.45 14.59 -3.27
C ILE A 26 5.77 14.67 -4.05
N LEU A 27 6.71 13.74 -3.85
CA LEU A 27 7.97 13.71 -4.60
C LEU A 27 7.74 13.55 -6.11
N PHE A 28 6.83 12.68 -6.53
CA PHE A 28 6.48 12.52 -7.94
C PHE A 28 5.83 13.78 -8.52
N LEU A 29 4.95 14.45 -7.77
CA LEU A 29 4.32 15.71 -8.18
C LEU A 29 5.35 16.84 -8.30
N ILE A 30 6.27 16.97 -7.34
CA ILE A 30 7.38 17.93 -7.41
C ILE A 30 8.26 17.62 -8.62
N GLY A 31 8.57 16.34 -8.86
CA GLY A 31 9.32 15.89 -10.04
C GLY A 31 8.65 16.32 -11.35
N SER A 32 7.34 16.12 -11.47
CA SER A 32 6.55 16.57 -12.62
C SER A 32 6.64 18.08 -12.84
N VAL A 33 6.50 18.88 -11.77
CA VAL A 33 6.62 20.35 -11.86
C VAL A 33 8.06 20.76 -12.24
N GLY A 34 9.07 20.09 -11.69
CA GLY A 34 10.47 20.31 -12.02
C GLY A 34 10.78 20.04 -13.49
N PHE A 35 10.28 18.93 -14.04
CA PHE A 35 10.40 18.63 -15.46
C PHE A 35 9.65 19.64 -16.34
N TRP A 36 8.51 20.15 -15.88
CA TRP A 36 7.76 21.16 -16.62
C TRP A 36 8.47 22.51 -16.68
N GLN A 37 9.07 22.97 -15.58
CA GLN A 37 9.75 24.27 -15.52
C GLN A 37 11.17 24.24 -16.12
N LEU A 38 11.91 23.15 -15.91
CA LEU A 38 13.34 23.06 -16.25
C LEU A 38 13.62 22.17 -17.47
N GLY A 39 12.64 21.37 -17.91
CA GLY A 39 12.79 20.39 -18.98
C GLY A 39 12.88 21.03 -20.36
N LYS A 40 14.10 21.11 -20.91
CA LYS A 40 14.35 21.60 -22.27
C LYS A 40 14.46 20.49 -23.31
N THR A 41 14.81 19.27 -22.90
CA THR A 41 14.99 18.12 -23.78
C THR A 41 13.68 17.37 -24.01
N ASP A 42 13.60 16.63 -25.12
CA ASP A 42 12.41 15.81 -25.44
C ASP A 42 12.12 14.77 -24.37
N LEU A 43 13.17 14.18 -23.78
CA LEU A 43 13.04 13.23 -22.69
C LEU A 43 12.53 13.89 -21.40
N ALA A 44 13.04 15.07 -21.04
CA ALA A 44 12.56 15.78 -19.85
C ALA A 44 11.06 16.14 -19.97
N LYS A 45 10.64 16.61 -21.15
CA LYS A 45 9.22 16.90 -21.42
C LYS A 45 8.35 15.63 -21.36
N ALA A 46 8.88 14.50 -21.83
CA ALA A 46 8.19 13.21 -21.78
C ALA A 46 7.91 12.72 -20.36
N TYR A 47 8.70 13.11 -19.35
CA TYR A 47 8.48 12.71 -17.96
C TYR A 47 7.32 13.44 -17.26
N ILE A 48 6.88 14.59 -17.76
CA ILE A 48 5.86 15.42 -17.09
C ILE A 48 4.58 14.62 -16.84
N ILE A 49 3.97 14.06 -17.90
CA ILE A 49 2.69 13.37 -17.79
C ILE A 49 2.81 12.07 -16.96
N PRO A 50 3.76 11.16 -17.22
CA PRO A 50 3.88 9.93 -16.43
C PRO A 50 4.10 10.21 -14.94
N THR A 51 4.98 11.16 -14.59
CA THR A 51 5.29 11.46 -13.18
C THR A 51 4.10 12.12 -12.48
N LEU A 52 3.35 12.98 -13.17
CA LEU A 52 2.10 13.53 -12.67
C LEU A 52 1.07 12.43 -12.37
N VAL A 53 0.85 11.53 -13.33
CA VAL A 53 -0.12 10.43 -13.18
C VAL A 53 0.29 9.51 -12.03
N ALA A 54 1.56 9.12 -11.95
CA ALA A 54 2.07 8.30 -10.84
C ALA A 54 1.90 9.00 -9.48
N GLY A 55 2.21 10.29 -9.40
CA GLY A 55 2.02 11.09 -8.19
C GLY A 55 0.55 11.15 -7.76
N LEU A 56 -0.37 11.39 -8.69
CA LEU A 56 -1.80 11.40 -8.40
C LEU A 56 -2.32 10.02 -7.94
N LEU A 57 -1.89 8.93 -8.58
CA LEU A 57 -2.27 7.57 -8.18
C LEU A 57 -1.75 7.22 -6.78
N LEU A 58 -0.49 7.52 -6.49
CA LEU A 58 0.06 7.29 -5.14
C LEU A 58 -0.64 8.17 -4.09
N MET A 59 -1.05 9.39 -4.46
CA MET A 59 -1.79 10.28 -3.57
C MET A 59 -3.18 9.72 -3.26
N THR A 60 -3.93 9.24 -4.27
CA THR A 60 -5.27 8.68 -4.05
C THR A 60 -5.21 7.42 -3.20
N ILE A 61 -4.23 6.53 -3.46
CA ILE A 61 -3.99 5.34 -2.62
C ILE A 61 -3.65 5.76 -1.18
N GLY A 62 -2.68 6.67 -1.00
CA GLY A 62 -2.23 7.12 0.31
C GLY A 62 -3.34 7.76 1.14
N LEU A 63 -4.13 8.67 0.55
CA LEU A 63 -5.26 9.31 1.22
C LEU A 63 -6.41 8.33 1.48
N GLY A 64 -6.72 7.46 0.53
CA GLY A 64 -7.77 6.45 0.67
C GLY A 64 -7.49 5.49 1.82
N LEU A 65 -6.27 4.94 1.88
CA LEU A 65 -5.87 4.05 2.96
C LEU A 65 -5.80 4.78 4.31
N PHE A 66 -5.29 6.02 4.33
CA PHE A 66 -5.25 6.83 5.56
C PHE A 66 -6.65 7.06 6.13
N TYR A 67 -7.61 7.45 5.30
CA TYR A 67 -8.98 7.70 5.74
C TYR A 67 -9.66 6.41 6.21
N THR A 68 -9.57 5.33 5.43
CA THR A 68 -10.18 4.03 5.76
C THR A 68 -9.63 3.48 7.08
N ASN A 69 -8.31 3.49 7.27
CA ASN A 69 -7.69 2.98 8.50
C ASN A 69 -8.00 3.87 9.71
N LYS A 70 -8.07 5.19 9.53
CA LYS A 70 -8.45 6.10 10.62
C LYS A 70 -9.90 5.91 11.05
N SER A 71 -10.82 5.79 10.08
CA SER A 71 -12.23 5.49 10.34
C SER A 71 -12.39 4.14 11.04
N ARG A 72 -11.63 3.13 10.60
CA ARG A 72 -11.64 1.79 11.18
C ARG A 72 -11.26 1.75 12.66
N ILE A 73 -10.24 2.52 13.07
CA ILE A 73 -9.87 2.63 14.51
C ILE A 73 -11.07 3.05 15.36
N THR A 74 -11.87 4.02 14.89
CA THR A 74 -13.06 4.48 15.64
C THR A 74 -14.19 3.45 15.66
N GLN A 75 -14.27 2.58 14.65
CA GLN A 75 -15.32 1.56 14.55
C GLN A 75 -15.01 0.31 15.36
N PHE A 76 -13.73 0.00 15.60
CA PHE A 76 -13.31 -1.18 16.35
C PHE A 76 -13.86 -1.22 17.77
N GLU A 77 -13.89 -0.10 18.48
CA GLU A 77 -14.44 -0.05 19.83
C GLU A 77 -15.94 -0.35 19.84
N SER A 78 -16.69 0.23 18.90
CA SER A 78 -18.13 -0.02 18.75
C SER A 78 -18.42 -1.48 18.38
N ALA A 79 -17.69 -2.03 17.41
CA ALA A 79 -17.85 -3.41 16.95
C ALA A 79 -17.51 -4.42 18.05
N PHE A 80 -16.41 -4.19 18.78
CA PHE A 80 -15.99 -5.04 19.90
C PHE A 80 -17.01 -5.02 21.04
N ASN A 81 -17.55 -3.85 21.38
CA ASN A 81 -18.55 -3.71 22.45
C ASN A 81 -19.93 -4.28 22.07
N SER A 82 -20.24 -4.31 20.77
CA SER A 82 -21.48 -4.91 20.27
C SER A 82 -21.44 -6.44 20.32
N ASP A 83 -20.37 -7.05 19.79
CA ASP A 83 -20.22 -8.50 19.73
C ASP A 83 -18.73 -8.86 19.53
N ALA A 84 -18.06 -9.21 20.64
CA ALA A 84 -16.63 -9.53 20.62
C ALA A 84 -16.30 -10.83 19.82
N PRO A 85 -17.05 -11.95 19.95
CA PRO A 85 -16.86 -13.12 19.10
C PRO A 85 -17.02 -12.83 17.60
N SER A 86 -18.06 -12.09 17.21
CA SER A 86 -18.28 -11.70 15.81
C SER A 86 -17.17 -10.77 15.29
N PHE A 87 -16.73 -9.82 16.11
CA PHE A 87 -15.60 -8.96 15.79
C PHE A 87 -14.32 -9.78 15.55
N TYR A 88 -13.99 -10.72 16.43
CA TYR A 88 -12.83 -11.61 16.27
C TYR A 88 -12.87 -12.37 14.94
N GLN A 89 -14.00 -13.02 14.65
CA GLN A 89 -14.16 -13.80 13.42
C GLN A 89 -13.99 -12.91 12.18
N SER A 90 -14.56 -11.71 12.20
CA SER A 90 -14.40 -10.75 11.09
C SER A 90 -12.95 -10.33 10.87
N GLU A 91 -12.17 -10.17 11.95
CA GLU A 91 -10.75 -9.79 11.85
C GLU A 91 -9.86 -10.95 11.38
N ILE A 92 -10.18 -12.20 11.74
CA ILE A 92 -9.53 -13.39 11.19
C ILE A 92 -9.77 -13.49 9.68
N GLU A 93 -11.02 -13.41 9.23
CA GLU A 93 -11.39 -13.51 7.81
C GLU A 93 -10.75 -12.38 7.00
N ARG A 94 -10.80 -11.16 7.52
CA ARG A 94 -10.20 -9.98 6.89
C ARG A 94 -8.69 -10.14 6.75
N SER A 95 -7.99 -10.50 7.83
CA SER A 95 -6.54 -10.62 7.82
C SER A 95 -6.08 -11.76 6.89
N GLU A 96 -6.81 -12.86 6.82
CA GLU A 96 -6.55 -13.94 5.86
C GLU A 96 -6.77 -13.48 4.41
N SER A 97 -7.85 -12.75 4.13
CA SER A 97 -8.13 -12.20 2.80
C SER A 97 -7.00 -11.25 2.35
N THR A 98 -6.58 -10.34 3.22
CA THR A 98 -5.48 -9.40 2.92
C THR A 98 -4.15 -10.11 2.67
N LEU A 99 -3.84 -11.20 3.38
CA LEU A 99 -2.64 -12.01 3.11
C LEU A 99 -2.66 -12.67 1.72
N LYS A 100 -3.84 -13.14 1.27
CA LYS A 100 -4.02 -13.70 -0.08
C LYS A 100 -3.82 -12.63 -1.15
N GLU A 101 -4.36 -11.43 -0.94
CA GLU A 101 -4.17 -10.28 -1.84
C GLU A 101 -2.68 -9.95 -2.01
N TYR A 102 -1.94 -9.85 -0.90
CA TYR A 102 -0.50 -9.57 -0.97
C TYR A 102 0.29 -10.63 -1.74
N THR A 103 -0.07 -11.90 -1.62
CA THR A 103 0.57 -12.98 -2.40
C THR A 103 0.46 -12.74 -3.92
N VAL A 104 -0.68 -12.21 -4.37
CA VAL A 104 -0.89 -11.84 -5.76
C VAL A 104 -0.06 -10.60 -6.11
N VAL A 105 -0.08 -9.56 -5.26
CA VAL A 105 0.66 -8.31 -5.45
C VAL A 105 2.16 -8.57 -5.64
N PHE A 106 2.78 -9.37 -4.77
CA PHE A 106 4.22 -9.70 -4.86
C PHE A 106 4.59 -10.56 -6.06
N LYS A 107 3.62 -11.17 -6.75
CA LYS A 107 3.87 -11.90 -8.00
C LYS A 107 3.65 -11.03 -9.23
N VAL A 108 2.56 -10.27 -9.24
CA VAL A 108 2.12 -9.48 -10.39
C VAL A 108 2.99 -8.24 -10.59
N ILE A 109 3.34 -7.52 -9.52
CA ILE A 109 4.14 -6.29 -9.65
C ILE A 109 5.52 -6.57 -10.27
N PRO A 110 6.31 -7.57 -9.84
CA PRO A 110 7.59 -7.88 -10.49
C PRO A 110 7.45 -8.21 -11.97
N ILE A 111 6.37 -8.89 -12.38
CA ILE A 111 6.11 -9.17 -13.80
C ILE A 111 5.92 -7.86 -14.58
N PHE A 112 5.17 -6.89 -14.04
CA PHE A 112 5.02 -5.58 -14.66
C PHE A 112 6.33 -4.80 -14.72
N ILE A 113 7.17 -4.89 -13.69
CA ILE A 113 8.51 -4.27 -13.69
C ILE A 113 9.36 -4.87 -14.82
N ILE A 114 9.36 -6.20 -14.98
CA ILE A 114 10.08 -6.88 -16.06
C ILE A 114 9.56 -6.43 -17.43
N ALA A 115 8.23 -6.37 -17.61
CA ALA A 115 7.63 -5.92 -18.87
C ALA A 115 8.01 -4.47 -19.20
N ALA A 116 7.97 -3.57 -18.21
CA ALA A 116 8.40 -2.19 -18.37
C ALA A 116 9.91 -2.09 -18.68
N ALA A 117 10.75 -2.91 -18.04
CA ALA A 117 12.18 -2.96 -18.32
C ALA A 117 12.48 -3.43 -19.76
N LEU A 118 11.77 -4.45 -20.24
CA LEU A 118 11.88 -4.91 -21.63
C LEU A 118 11.44 -3.82 -22.61
N MET A 119 10.37 -3.09 -22.29
CA MET A 119 9.90 -1.97 -23.12
C MET A 119 10.97 -0.87 -23.28
N ILE A 120 11.77 -0.59 -22.24
CA ILE A 120 12.90 0.36 -22.32
C ILE A 120 13.97 -0.11 -23.30
N LEU A 121 14.22 -1.42 -23.38
CA LEU A 121 15.25 -2.01 -24.25
C LEU A 121 14.82 -2.02 -25.72
N PHE A 122 13.55 -2.28 -26.00
CA PHE A 122 13.05 -2.43 -27.38
C PHE A 122 12.47 -1.13 -27.97
N VAL A 123 12.12 -0.14 -27.16
CA VAL A 123 11.49 1.12 -27.62
C VAL A 123 12.40 2.32 -27.41
N ASN A 124 12.74 3.00 -28.52
CA ASN A 124 13.67 4.12 -28.53
C ASN A 124 13.00 5.51 -28.43
N THR A 125 11.67 5.59 -28.32
CA THR A 125 11.00 6.89 -28.22
C THR A 125 11.09 7.46 -26.78
N PRO A 126 11.33 8.77 -26.62
CA PRO A 126 11.43 9.38 -25.29
C PRO A 126 10.17 9.17 -24.43
N THR A 127 8.99 9.19 -25.03
CA THR A 127 7.70 9.00 -24.35
C THR A 127 7.57 7.63 -23.71
N TRP A 128 7.77 6.55 -24.47
CA TRP A 128 7.65 5.19 -23.93
C TRP A 128 8.72 4.92 -22.87
N ARG A 129 9.94 5.42 -23.09
CA ARG A 129 11.02 5.32 -22.09
C ARG A 129 10.65 6.02 -20.79
N ALA A 130 10.09 7.23 -20.84
CA ALA A 130 9.67 7.97 -19.66
C ALA A 130 8.52 7.26 -18.92
N ILE A 131 7.53 6.71 -19.66
CA ILE A 131 6.44 5.92 -19.09
C ILE A 131 7.01 4.71 -18.35
N SER A 132 7.81 3.88 -19.02
CA SER A 132 8.33 2.65 -18.43
C SER A 132 9.18 2.92 -17.18
N ILE A 133 10.07 3.91 -17.22
CA ILE A 133 10.92 4.27 -16.07
C ILE A 133 10.07 4.75 -14.90
N THR A 134 9.06 5.60 -15.17
CA THR A 134 8.17 6.12 -14.12
C THR A 134 7.32 4.99 -13.53
N THR A 135 6.79 4.09 -14.36
CA THR A 135 6.05 2.91 -13.91
C THR A 135 6.91 2.04 -12.99
N ILE A 136 8.17 1.75 -13.37
CA ILE A 136 9.09 1.00 -12.51
C ILE A 136 9.30 1.71 -11.18
N ALA A 137 9.58 3.01 -11.19
CA ALA A 137 9.80 3.78 -9.97
C ALA A 137 8.56 3.76 -9.05
N MET A 138 7.36 3.94 -9.60
CA MET A 138 6.10 3.87 -8.87
C MET A 138 5.87 2.47 -8.28
N LEU A 139 6.07 1.41 -9.06
CA LEU A 139 5.89 0.02 -8.61
C LEU A 139 6.90 -0.38 -7.52
N ILE A 140 8.13 0.14 -7.57
CA ILE A 140 9.11 -0.04 -6.49
C ILE A 140 8.62 0.60 -5.19
N VAL A 141 8.07 1.82 -5.25
CA VAL A 141 7.49 2.48 -4.07
C VAL A 141 6.35 1.65 -3.49
N ILE A 142 5.46 1.14 -4.36
CA ILE A 142 4.34 0.30 -3.92
C ILE A 142 4.86 -0.96 -3.22
N LEU A 143 5.80 -1.70 -3.83
CA LEU A 143 6.38 -2.90 -3.21
C LEU A 143 7.09 -2.60 -1.89
N LEU A 144 7.75 -1.45 -1.78
CA LEU A 144 8.44 -1.06 -0.56
C LEU A 144 7.45 -0.85 0.59
N VAL A 145 6.35 -0.12 0.35
CA VAL A 145 5.36 0.15 1.39
C VAL A 145 4.55 -1.11 1.71
N ASP A 146 4.08 -1.81 0.66
CA ASP A 146 3.28 -3.03 0.79
C ASP A 146 4.07 -4.19 1.40
N GLY A 147 5.38 -4.28 1.16
CA GLY A 147 6.30 -5.22 1.82
C GLY A 147 6.20 -5.12 3.33
N THR A 148 6.24 -3.90 3.86
CA THR A 148 6.12 -3.67 5.29
C THR A 148 4.71 -3.93 5.81
N ALA A 149 3.68 -3.64 5.02
CA ALA A 149 2.28 -3.88 5.38
C ALA A 149 1.96 -5.38 5.43
N HIS A 150 2.51 -6.15 4.49
CA HIS A 150 2.40 -7.60 4.47
C HIS A 150 2.97 -8.24 5.74
N SER A 151 4.21 -7.88 6.13
CA SER A 151 4.80 -8.42 7.36
C SER A 151 4.01 -8.04 8.61
N ARG A 152 3.40 -6.84 8.65
CA ARG A 152 2.57 -6.41 9.79
C ARG A 152 1.25 -7.17 9.87
N ILE A 153 0.55 -7.37 8.74
CA ILE A 153 -0.70 -8.13 8.75
C ILE A 153 -0.45 -9.61 9.03
N GLU A 154 0.69 -10.17 8.60
CA GLU A 154 1.10 -11.53 8.94
C GLU A 154 1.32 -11.70 10.44
N ALA A 155 2.09 -10.79 11.06
CA ALA A 155 2.31 -10.78 12.50
C ALA A 155 0.98 -10.63 13.27
N TYR A 156 0.14 -9.68 12.86
CA TYR A 156 -1.19 -9.47 13.44
C TYR A 156 -2.09 -10.71 13.33
N HIS A 157 -2.16 -11.34 12.16
CA HIS A 157 -2.95 -12.56 11.95
C HIS A 157 -2.47 -13.72 12.83
N LYS A 158 -1.16 -13.85 13.01
CA LYS A 158 -0.57 -14.86 13.90
C LYS A 158 -0.95 -14.60 15.37
N GLU A 159 -0.86 -13.35 15.82
CA GLU A 159 -1.25 -12.96 17.19
C GLU A 159 -2.75 -13.15 17.42
N LEU A 160 -3.60 -12.83 16.44
CA LEU A 160 -5.04 -13.10 16.50
C LEU A 160 -5.31 -14.60 16.71
N LYS A 161 -4.68 -15.48 15.94
CA LYS A 161 -4.85 -16.93 16.08
C LYS A 161 -4.42 -17.46 17.45
N LEU A 162 -3.36 -16.91 18.04
CA LEU A 162 -2.91 -17.29 19.38
C LEU A 162 -3.95 -16.92 20.45
N LEU A 163 -4.57 -15.74 20.35
CA LEU A 163 -5.65 -15.32 21.26
C LEU A 163 -6.85 -16.27 21.20
N GLY A 164 -7.25 -16.71 20.00
CA GLY A 164 -8.35 -17.68 19.86
C GLY A 164 -8.07 -19.03 20.51
N VAL A 165 -6.81 -19.51 20.45
CA VAL A 165 -6.41 -20.77 21.09
C VAL A 165 -6.40 -20.66 22.61
N GLU A 166 -6.02 -19.50 23.17
CA GLU A 166 -6.07 -19.28 24.63
C GLU A 166 -7.51 -19.24 25.17
N ASP A 167 -8.46 -18.70 24.40
CA ASP A 167 -9.88 -18.68 24.78
C ASP A 167 -10.54 -20.06 24.64
N GLU A 168 -10.08 -20.92 23.73
CA GLU A 168 -10.49 -22.33 23.63
C GLU A 168 -9.93 -23.19 24.77
N ILE A 169 -8.71 -22.91 25.26
CA ILE A 169 -8.07 -23.66 26.37
C ILE A 169 -8.64 -23.26 27.75
N LYS A 170 -9.22 -22.06 27.88
CA LYS A 170 -9.79 -21.54 29.14
C LYS A 170 -11.28 -21.89 29.33
N ASN A 171 -11.95 -22.42 28.31
CA ASN A 171 -13.32 -22.96 28.37
C ASN A 171 -13.33 -24.48 28.49
#